data_AF-A0A368FAH7-F1
#
_entry.id   AF-A0A368FAH7-F1
#
_cell.length_a   1.000
_cell.length_b   1.000
_cell.length_c   1.000
_cell.angle_alpha   90.00
_cell.angle_beta   90.00
_cell.angle_gamma   90.00
#
_symmetry.space_group_name_H-M   'P 1'
#
loop_
_entity.id
_entity.type
_entity.pdbx_description
1 polymer ?
#
loop_
_entity_poly.entity_id
_entity_poly.type
_entity_poly.pdbx_seq_one_letter_code
_entity_poly.pdbx_strand_id
1 'polypeptide(L)' 'MELFCSGCNKWFHGRCLKDLKDFYGLSFMVCYVFHCKDCSPTAMETWVAKQAS' A
#
# COMPACT_ATOMS: atom_id res chain seq x y z
N MET A 1 9.94 4.85 -0.40
CA MET A 1 9.37 3.50 -0.59
C MET A 1 8.26 3.56 -1.62
N GLU A 2 8.11 2.50 -2.40
CA GLU A 2 7.07 2.35 -3.43
C GLU A 2 6.13 1.20 -3.03
N LEU A 3 4.83 1.38 -3.23
CA LEU A 3 3.79 0.39 -2.96
C LEU A 3 3.08 0.00 -4.25
N PHE A 4 2.83 -1.29 -4.43
CA PHE A 4 2.11 -1.83 -5.57
C PHE A 4 0.65 -2.09 -5.21
N CYS A 5 -0.28 -1.45 -5.94
CA CYS A 5 -1.70 -1.59 -5.66
C CYS A 5 -2.27 -2.88 -6.27
N SER A 6 -2.91 -3.71 -5.44
CA SER A 6 -3.52 -4.99 -5.87
C SER A 6 -4.76 -4.83 -6.76
N GLY A 7 -5.39 -3.65 -6.77
CA GLY A 7 -6.56 -3.38 -7.62
C GLY A 7 -6.19 -2.90 -9.04
N CYS A 8 -5.38 -1.84 -9.15
CA CYS A 8 -5.05 -1.21 -10.43
C CYS A 8 -3.67 -1.57 -11.00
N ASN A 9 -2.88 -2.41 -10.33
CA ASN A 9 -1.55 -2.86 -10.77
C ASN A 9 -0.56 -1.71 -11.08
N LYS A 10 -0.67 -0.61 -10.33
CA LYS A 10 0.22 0.56 -10.43
C LYS A 10 1.08 0.72 -9.18
N TRP A 11 2.24 1.33 -9.37
CA TRP A 11 3.16 1.71 -8.30
C TRP A 11 2.82 3.11 -7.78
N PHE A 12 2.92 3.29 -6.46
CA PHE A 12 2.65 4.54 -5.76
C PHE A 12 3.79 4.87 -4.81
N HIS A 13 4.20 6.14 -4.74
CA HIS A 13 5.17 6.57 -3.74
C HIS A 13 4.52 6.59 -2.36
N GLY A 14 5.10 5.92 -1.37
CA GLY A 14 4.59 5.92 0.00
C GLY A 14 4.44 7.34 0.58
N ARG A 15 5.34 8.27 0.22
CA ARG A 15 5.27 9.68 0.64
C ARG A 15 4.09 10.47 0.05
N CYS A 16 3.48 9.98 -1.03
CA CYS A 16 2.34 10.63 -1.67
C CYS A 16 1.00 10.16 -1.08
N LEU A 17 1.02 9.12 -0.24
CA LEU A 17 -0.16 8.60 0.43
C LEU A 17 -0.52 9.52 1.59
N LYS A 18 -1.81 9.85 1.70
CA LYS A 18 -2.31 10.82 2.68
C LYS A 18 -2.82 10.13 3.94
N ASP A 19 -3.39 8.94 3.77
CA ASP A 19 -4.04 8.16 4.82
C ASP A 19 -3.05 7.17 5.48
N LEU A 20 -2.00 6.77 4.76
CA LEU A 20 -0.95 5.86 5.23
C LEU A 20 0.33 6.61 5.62
N LYS A 21 0.28 7.33 6.75
CA LYS A 21 1.44 8.11 7.26
C LYS A 21 2.39 7.32 8.15
N ASP A 22 1.87 6.38 8.95
CA ASP A 22 2.65 5.54 9.88
C ASP A 22 2.89 4.15 9.31
N PHE A 23 3.65 4.10 8.22
CA PHE A 23 3.98 2.85 7.58
C PHE A 23 5.39 2.38 7.96
N TYR A 24 5.47 1.19 8.56
CA TYR A 24 6.73 0.63 9.07
C TYR A 24 7.39 -0.40 8.15
N GLY A 25 6.94 -0.51 6.89
CA GLY A 25 7.50 -1.46 5.93
C GLY A 25 8.93 -1.12 5.50
N LEU A 26 9.71 -2.16 5.23
CA LEU A 26 11.05 -2.04 4.66
C LEU A 26 10.98 -1.80 3.14
N SER A 27 12.01 -1.19 2.58
CA SER A 27 12.16 -1.13 1.11
C SER A 27 12.14 -2.54 0.53
N PHE A 28 11.48 -2.72 -0.62
CA PHE A 28 11.31 -4.01 -1.32
C PHE A 28 10.49 -5.07 -0.57
N MET A 29 9.82 -4.72 0.54
CA MET A 29 8.83 -5.61 1.15
C MET A 29 7.73 -5.92 0.12
N VAL A 30 7.40 -7.20 -0.05
CA VAL A 30 6.29 -7.65 -0.92
C VAL A 30 5.21 -8.40 -0.14
N CYS A 31 5.46 -8.67 1.15
CA CYS A 31 4.55 -9.38 2.03
C CYS A 31 3.47 -8.41 2.55
N TYR A 32 2.66 -7.88 1.65
CA TYR A 32 1.53 -7.02 2.02
C TYR A 32 0.41 -7.05 0.98
N VAL A 33 -0.71 -6.41 1.31
CA VAL A 33 -1.75 -6.00 0.36
C VAL A 33 -1.98 -4.51 0.50
N PHE A 34 -1.90 -3.79 -0.62
CA PHE A 34 -2.14 -2.35 -0.68
C PHE A 34 -3.25 -2.07 -1.70
N HIS A 35 -4.18 -1.16 -1.35
CA HIS A 35 -5.12 -0.55 -2.29
C HIS A 35 -4.99 0.97 -2.25
N CYS A 36 -4.86 1.59 -3.42
CA CYS A 36 -4.97 3.04 -3.55
C CYS A 36 -6.41 3.50 -3.26
N LYS A 37 -6.57 4.82 -3.10
CA LYS A 37 -7.86 5.44 -2.81
C LYS A 37 -8.99 4.99 -3.74
N ASP A 38 -8.73 4.92 -5.05
CA ASP A 38 -9.74 4.57 -6.05
C ASP A 38 -10.10 3.08 -6.07
N CYS A 39 -9.19 2.22 -5.63
CA CYS A 39 -9.41 0.77 -5.57
C CYS A 39 -9.96 0.30 -4.21
N SER A 40 -9.91 1.15 -3.20
CA SER A 40 -10.36 0.82 -1.86
C SER A 40 -11.87 1.00 -1.72
N PRO A 41 -12.60 0.05 -1.10
CA PRO A 41 -14.05 0.15 -0.92
C PRO A 41 -14.46 1.28 0.04
N THR A 42 -13.53 1.77 0.87
CA THR A 42 -13.76 2.87 1.81
C THR A 42 -13.36 4.23 1.25
N ALA A 43 -12.91 4.31 0.00
CA ALA A 43 -12.33 5.51 -0.61
C ALA A 43 -11.17 6.12 0.21
N MET A 44 -10.46 5.29 0.97
CA MET A 44 -9.25 5.62 1.74
C MET A 44 -8.16 4.61 1.41
N GLU A 45 -6.90 5.03 1.38
CA GLU A 45 -5.79 4.13 1.09
C GLU A 45 -5.69 3.06 2.18
N THR A 46 -5.61 1.77 1.80
CA THR A 46 -5.55 0.67 2.76
C THR A 46 -4.28 -0.15 2.58
N TRP A 47 -3.72 -0.58 3.71
CA TRP A 47 -2.58 -1.47 3.71
C TRP A 47 -2.68 -2.50 4.83
N VAL A 48 -2.30 -3.74 4.50
CA VAL A 48 -2.27 -4.85 5.44
C VAL A 48 -0.97 -5.62 5.24
N ALA A 49 -0.16 -5.73 6.29
CA ALA A 49 1.01 -6.60 6.31
C ALA A 49 0.59 -8.08 6.20
N LYS A 50 1.36 -8.87 5.48
CA LYS A 50 1.27 -10.33 5.45
C LYS A 50 2.54 -10.92 6.05
N GLN A 51 2.40 -12.07 6.68
CA GLN A 51 3.55 -12.83 7.15
C GLN A 51 4.38 -13.27 5.92
N ALA A 52 5.69 -13.02 5.96
CA ALA A 52 6.62 -13.59 5.00
C ALA A 52 6.65 -15.11 5.19
N SER A 53 6.50 -15.85 4.10
CA SER A 53 6.55 -17.32 4.07
C SER A 53 7.97 -17.81 3.83
#